data_AF-A0A920B1L7-F1
#
_entry.id   AF-A0A920B1L7-F1
#
_cell.length_a   1.000
_cell.length_b   1.000
_cell.length_c   1.000
_cell.angle_alpha   90.00
_cell.angle_beta   90.00
_cell.angle_gamma   90.00
#
_symmetry.space_group_name_H-M   'P 1'
#
loop_
_entity.id
_entity.type
_entity.pdbx_description
1 polymer ?
#
loop_
_entity_poly.entity_id
_entity_poly.type
_entity_poly.pdbx_seq_one_letter_code
_entity_poly.pdbx_strand_id
1 'polypeptide(L)'
;MNNSIQPGDTVAVVLKGSPLFGRLLSIKGSKAVLSFGGQRRDQGLPLRDLIAIDSEHRFENSALPAPEQVQDSAPSARAVVEAWQLLETDQPGDWLD
;
A
#
# COMPACT_ATOMS: atom_id res chain seq x y z
N MET A 1 -3.64 1.48 19.35
CA MET A 1 -2.27 2.03 19.15
C MET A 1 -2.39 3.20 18.17
N ASN A 2 -1.81 4.37 18.48
CA ASN A 2 -1.82 5.50 17.54
C ASN A 2 -0.75 5.23 16.46
N ASN A 3 -1.16 4.68 15.31
CA ASN A 3 -0.25 4.53 14.16
C ASN A 3 0.00 5.90 13.53
N SER A 4 0.99 6.60 14.07
CA SER A 4 1.54 7.79 13.44
C SER A 4 2.27 7.38 12.17
N ILE A 5 1.80 7.88 11.01
CA ILE A 5 2.49 7.74 9.73
C ILE A 5 3.81 8.51 9.77
N GLN A 6 4.92 7.87 9.37
CA GLN A 6 6.28 8.44 9.35
C GLN A 6 6.96 8.24 7.99
N PRO A 7 7.90 9.12 7.58
CA PRO A 7 8.75 8.87 6.42
C PRO A 7 9.42 7.50 6.48
N GLY A 8 9.39 6.78 5.37
CA GLY A 8 9.79 5.39 5.28
C GLY A 8 8.63 4.41 5.49
N ASP A 9 7.46 4.79 6.01
CA ASP A 9 6.34 3.86 6.09
C ASP A 9 5.76 3.55 4.69
N THR A 10 5.24 2.32 4.55
CA THR A 10 4.36 1.97 3.43
C THR A 10 2.94 2.35 3.81
N VAL A 11 2.26 3.10 2.94
CA VAL A 11 0.90 3.60 3.15
C VAL A 11 0.00 3.22 1.99
N ALA A 12 -1.30 3.11 2.24
CA ALA A 12 -2.30 2.95 1.21
C ALA A 12 -2.94 4.30 0.86
N VAL A 13 -3.38 4.46 -0.38
CA VAL A 13 -4.13 5.63 -0.86
C VAL A 13 -5.05 5.25 -2.01
N VAL A 14 -6.20 5.90 -2.11
CA VAL A 14 -7.10 5.76 -3.27
C VAL A 14 -6.94 6.97 -4.18
N LEU A 15 -6.36 6.77 -5.37
CA LEU A 15 -6.20 7.83 -6.37
C LEU A 15 -7.15 7.57 -7.53
N LYS A 16 -8.09 8.51 -7.77
CA LYS A 16 -9.08 8.44 -8.85
C LYS A 16 -9.84 7.09 -8.88
N GLY A 17 -10.20 6.59 -7.70
CA GLY A 17 -10.92 5.32 -7.54
C GLY A 17 -10.04 4.06 -7.62
N SER A 18 -8.73 4.19 -7.87
CA SER A 18 -7.79 3.06 -7.84
C SER A 18 -7.06 3.00 -6.48
N PRO A 19 -7.16 1.88 -5.73
CA PRO A 19 -6.37 1.67 -4.52
C PRO A 19 -4.90 1.42 -4.89
N LEU A 20 -3.98 2.01 -4.14
CA LEU A 20 -2.55 1.98 -4.40
C LEU A 20 -1.76 1.92 -3.10
N PHE A 21 -0.58 1.29 -3.17
CA PHE A 21 0.41 1.32 -2.11
C PHE A 21 1.59 2.19 -2.53
N GLY A 22 2.05 3.05 -1.63
CA GLY A 22 3.22 3.91 -1.85
C GLY A 22 4.12 3.95 -0.62
N ARG A 23 5.39 4.25 -0.83
CA ARG A 23 6.33 4.53 0.26
C ARG A 23 6.34 6.03 0.53
N LEU A 24 6.14 6.41 1.78
CA LEU A 24 6.19 7.79 2.21
C LEU A 24 7.65 8.28 2.21
N LEU A 25 7.96 9.29 1.40
CA LEU A 25 9.29 9.89 1.32
C LEU A 25 9.48 11.03 2.32
N SER A 26 8.47 11.89 2.46
CA SER A 26 8.52 13.04 3.35
C SER A 26 7.13 13.57 3.70
N ILE A 27 7.04 14.26 4.84
CA ILE A 27 5.86 15.03 5.26
C ILE A 27 6.28 16.48 5.44
N LYS A 28 5.49 17.42 4.88
CA LYS A 28 5.65 18.86 5.08
C LYS A 28 4.29 19.49 5.36
N GLY A 29 4.02 19.78 6.62
CA GLY A 29 2.69 20.27 7.04
C GLY A 29 1.61 19.24 6.75
N SER A 30 0.56 19.64 6.02
CA SER A 30 -0.56 18.77 5.64
C SER A 30 -0.35 17.99 4.34
N LYS A 31 0.87 18.02 3.77
CA LYS A 31 1.22 17.31 2.53
C LYS A 31 2.25 16.22 2.80
N ALA A 32 2.11 15.13 2.08
CA ALA A 32 3.01 13.99 2.03
C ALA A 32 3.51 13.79 0.59
N VAL A 33 4.74 13.34 0.43
CA VAL A 33 5.29 12.92 -0.87
C VAL A 33 5.42 11.41 -0.86
N LEU A 34 4.73 10.73 -1.77
CA LEU A 34 4.79 9.28 -1.93
C LEU A 34 5.56 8.89 -3.19
N SER A 35 6.36 7.84 -3.08
CA SER A 35 6.86 7.08 -4.22
C SER A 35 5.99 5.86 -4.46
N PHE A 36 5.70 5.54 -5.71
CA PHE A 36 4.92 4.37 -6.09
C PHE A 36 5.82 3.41 -6.88
N GLY A 37 5.60 2.10 -6.72
CA GLY A 37 6.21 1.12 -7.62
C GLY A 37 5.74 1.33 -9.08
N GLY A 38 6.57 0.95 -10.05
CA GLY A 38 6.29 1.14 -11.47
C GLY A 38 6.83 2.45 -12.03
N GLN A 39 6.43 2.80 -13.26
CA GLN A 39 6.85 4.03 -13.97
C GLN A 39 6.14 5.30 -13.45
N ARG A 40 5.64 5.27 -12.21
CA ARG A 40 4.89 6.38 -11.62
C ARG A 40 5.85 7.33 -10.93
N ARG A 41 5.82 8.59 -11.33
CA ARG A 41 6.57 9.65 -10.65
C ARG A 41 6.09 9.80 -9.21
N ASP A 42 6.98 10.27 -8.35
CA ASP A 42 6.62 10.68 -6.99
C ASP A 42 5.49 11.72 -7.02
N GLN A 43 4.54 11.60 -6.09
CA GLN A 43 3.38 12.48 -6.04
C GLN A 43 3.21 13.11 -4.66
N GLY A 44 2.87 14.39 -4.66
CA GLY A 44 2.44 15.10 -3.46
C GLY A 44 0.95 14.91 -3.23
N LEU A 45 0.57 14.39 -2.06
CA LEU A 45 -0.81 14.10 -1.66
C LEU A 45 -1.12 14.69 -0.28
N PRO A 46 -2.39 14.97 0.05
CA PRO A 46 -2.78 15.37 1.39
C PRO A 46 -2.50 14.25 2.40
N LEU A 47 -1.90 14.60 3.55
CA LEU A 47 -1.58 13.62 4.60
C LEU A 47 -2.83 12.88 5.12
N ARG A 48 -3.96 13.59 5.19
CA ARG A 48 -5.26 13.04 5.60
C ARG A 48 -5.84 11.99 4.65
N ASP A 49 -5.35 11.93 3.41
CA ASP A 49 -5.82 10.96 2.41
C ASP A 49 -5.00 9.66 2.48
N LEU A 50 -3.97 9.61 3.34
CA LEU A 50 -3.14 8.43 3.56
C LEU A 50 -3.80 7.51 4.58
N ILE A 51 -3.80 6.22 4.27
CA ILE A 51 -4.26 5.16 5.14
C ILE A 51 -3.02 4.47 5.71
N ALA A 52 -2.85 4.54 7.03
CA ALA A 52 -1.77 3.84 7.73
C ALA A 52 -1.96 2.33 7.62
N ILE A 53 -0.89 1.62 7.24
CA ILE A 53 -0.87 0.16 7.24
C ILE A 53 -0.32 -0.29 8.59
N ASP A 54 -0.90 -1.35 9.15
CA ASP A 54 -0.50 -1.85 10.47
C ASP A 54 0.99 -2.22 10.49
N SER A 55 1.67 -1.82 11.57
CA SER A 55 3.09 -2.06 11.78
C SER A 55 3.46 -3.54 11.91
N GLU A 56 2.49 -4.38 12.31
CA GLU A 56 2.65 -5.84 12.33
C GLU A 56 2.76 -6.44 10.92
N HIS A 57 2.31 -5.71 9.89
CA HIS A 57 2.41 -6.08 8.48
C HIS A 57 3.51 -5.29 7.75
N ARG A 58 4.51 -4.79 8.49
CA ARG A 58 5.65 -4.10 7.91
C ARG A 58 6.39 -5.03 6.97
N PHE A 59 6.23 -4.78 5.68
CA PHE A 59 7.19 -5.21 4.67
C PHE A 59 8.56 -4.71 5.14
N GLU A 60 9.51 -5.63 5.37
CA GLU A 60 10.88 -5.27 5.70
C GLU A 60 11.37 -4.19 4.73
N ASN A 61 12.28 -3.31 5.16
CA ASN A 61 12.82 -2.18 4.40
C ASN A 61 13.51 -2.55 3.06
N SER A 62 13.31 -3.77 2.57
CA SER A 62 13.44 -4.14 1.17
C SER A 62 12.85 -3.03 0.27
N ALA A 63 13.65 -2.63 -0.71
CA ALA A 63 13.16 -1.76 -1.75
C ALA A 63 11.99 -2.45 -2.46
N LEU A 64 10.94 -1.69 -2.78
CA LEU A 64 9.90 -2.20 -3.68
C LEU A 64 10.58 -2.66 -4.98
N PRO A 65 10.17 -3.80 -5.56
CA PRO A 65 10.76 -4.29 -6.80
C PRO A 65 10.62 -3.21 -7.89
N ALA A 66 11.68 -3.06 -8.68
CA ALA A 66 11.70 -2.15 -9.82
C ALA A 66 10.61 -2.55 -10.83
N PRO A 67 10.09 -1.61 -11.63
CA PRO A 67 9.03 -1.87 -12.59
C PRO A 67 9.32 -3.09 -13.48
N GLU A 68 10.57 -3.21 -13.94
CA GLU A 68 11.06 -4.28 -14.81
C GLU A 68 11.05 -5.64 -14.07
N GLN A 69 11.37 -5.64 -12.77
CA GLN A 69 11.35 -6.85 -11.93
C GLN A 69 9.93 -7.36 -11.67
N VAL A 70 8.93 -6.48 -11.67
CA VAL A 70 7.51 -6.86 -11.54
C VAL A 70 6.94 -7.32 -12.87
N GLN A 71 7.34 -6.70 -13.99
CA GLN A 71 6.83 -7.04 -15.33
C GLN A 71 7.21 -8.46 -15.77
N ASP A 72 8.39 -8.93 -15.37
CA ASP A 72 8.87 -10.29 -15.68
C ASP A 72 8.38 -11.35 -14.67
N SER A 73 7.69 -10.93 -13.61
CA SER A 73 7.25 -11.81 -12.53
C SER A 73 5.74 -12.03 -12.60
N ALA A 74 5.32 -13.22 -13.02
CA ALA A 74 3.95 -13.66 -12.85
C ALA A 74 3.78 -14.29 -11.45
N PRO A 75 2.76 -13.89 -10.65
CA PRO A 75 2.45 -14.62 -9.44
C PRO A 75 2.10 -16.07 -9.79
N SER A 76 2.52 -17.01 -8.94
CA SER A 76 2.16 -18.42 -9.14
C SER A 76 0.64 -18.59 -9.09
N ALA A 77 0.10 -19.59 -9.80
CA ALA A 77 -1.34 -19.89 -9.74
C ALA A 77 -1.85 -20.09 -8.32
N ARG A 78 -1.02 -20.69 -7.45
CA ARG A 78 -1.31 -20.84 -6.02
C ARG A 78 -1.45 -19.49 -5.32
N ALA A 79 -0.49 -18.59 -5.51
CA ALA A 79 -0.53 -17.25 -4.92
C ALA A 79 -1.74 -16.44 -5.41
N VAL A 80 -2.15 -16.61 -6.68
CA VAL A 80 -3.37 -16.00 -7.22
C VAL A 80 -4.62 -16.53 -6.51
N VAL A 81 -4.72 -17.85 -6.32
CA VAL A 81 -5.86 -18.47 -5.61
C VAL A 81 -5.90 -18.04 -4.14
N GLU A 82 -4.77 -18.02 -3.44
CA GLU A 82 -4.68 -17.56 -2.05
C GLU A 82 -5.09 -16.08 -1.93
N ALA A 83 -4.62 -15.22 -2.84
CA ALA A 83 -5.02 -13.80 -2.87
C ALA A 83 -6.51 -13.62 -3.17
N TRP A 84 -7.07 -14.43 -4.08
CA TRP A 84 -8.51 -14.40 -4.39
C TRP A 84 -9.35 -14.79 -3.19
N GLN A 85 -8.98 -15.88 -2.49
CA GLN A 85 -9.67 -16.33 -1.29
C GLN A 85 -9.64 -15.26 -0.19
N LEU A 86 -8.51 -14.56 0.00
CA LEU A 86 -8.43 -13.45 0.95
C LEU A 86 -9.44 -12.33 0.63
N LEU A 87 -9.57 -11.96 -0.66
CA LEU A 87 -10.53 -10.95 -1.10
C LEU A 87 -12.00 -11.38 -0.93
N GLU A 88 -12.29 -12.68 -1.03
CA GLU A 88 -13.64 -13.22 -0.77
C GLU A 88 -13.94 -13.30 0.73
N THR A 89 -12.93 -13.57 1.57
CA THR A 89 -13.09 -13.65 3.02
C THR A 89 -13.14 -12.28 3.72
N ASP A 90 -12.69 -11.22 3.06
CA ASP A 90 -12.82 -9.83 3.53
C ASP A 90 -14.23 -9.26 3.23
N GLN A 91 -15.27 -10.08 3.46
CA GLN A 91 -16.59 -9.52 3.68
C GLN A 91 -16.54 -8.79 5.03
N PRO A 92 -16.98 -7.52 5.11
CA PRO A 92 -17.16 -6.87 6.41
C PRO A 92 -18.05 -7.79 7.23
N GLY A 93 -17.52 -8.32 8.32
CA GLY A 93 -18.18 -9.35 9.09
C GLY A 93 -19.64 -8.99 9.35
N ASP A 94 -20.52 -9.94 9.07
CA ASP A 94 -21.77 -10.09 9.81
C ASP A 94 -21.41 -10.23 11.30
N TRP A 95 -21.16 -9.09 11.95
CA TRP A 95 -21.07 -8.95 13.41
C TRP A 95 -22.48 -8.83 14.00
N LEU A 96 -23.41 -9.65 13.52
CA LEU A 96 -24.73 -9.85 14.10
C LEU A 96 -25.13 -11.32 13.95
N ASP A 97 -24.71 -12.13 14.92
CA ASP A 97 -25.62 -12.89 15.79
C ASP A 97 -24.88 -13.38 17.06
#